data_AF-T0YAL4-F1
#
_entry.id   AF-T0YAL4-F1
#
_cell.length_a   1.000
_cell.length_b   1.000
_cell.length_c   1.000
_cell.angle_alpha   90.00
_cell.angle_beta   90.00
_cell.angle_gamma   90.00
#
_symmetry.space_group_name_H-M   'P 1'
#
loop_
_entity.id
_entity.type
_entity.pdbx_description
1 polymer ?
#
loop_
_entity_poly.entity_id
_entity_poly.type
_entity_poly.pdbx_seq_one_letter_code
_entity_poly.pdbx_strand_id
1 'polypeptide(L)'
;AIPTAGIVFSYLGFRQALEFGGEAKNPQKDIPRALIFSVLIAIVLYFFLQLAFTGGITLTGTGASVWSALSSSAYSTGPFYVVFHEATVAGFGAWAVILLIDGVISPSGTGWVYLGTSTRVFYGLSTDGYYPKKLMDVNKKSGIPIFSLVLSVVIGSIFIAPFPSWAILVG
;
A
#
# COMPACT_ATOMS: atom_id res chain seq x y z
N ALA A 1 -14.86 -1.80 11.44
CA ALA A 1 -14.07 -3.01 11.73
C ALA A 1 -12.65 -2.76 11.26
N ILE A 2 -11.63 -2.88 12.12
CA ILE A 2 -10.24 -2.98 11.65
C ILE A 2 -10.23 -4.25 10.80
N PRO A 3 -10.03 -4.17 9.48
CA PRO A 3 -10.18 -5.35 8.65
C PRO A 3 -9.11 -6.34 9.10
N THR A 4 -9.50 -7.52 9.56
CA THR A 4 -8.59 -8.65 9.78
C THR A 4 -7.81 -8.96 8.48
N ALA A 5 -8.39 -8.62 7.33
CA ALA A 5 -7.73 -8.63 6.03
C ALA A 5 -6.66 -7.53 5.84
N GLY A 6 -6.64 -6.47 6.64
CA GLY A 6 -5.71 -5.34 6.54
C GLY A 6 -4.25 -5.78 6.73
N ILE A 7 -4.00 -6.68 7.69
CA ILE A 7 -2.66 -7.24 7.92
C ILE A 7 -2.20 -8.02 6.68
N VAL A 8 -3.06 -8.84 6.10
CA VAL A 8 -2.74 -9.60 4.88
C VAL A 8 -2.53 -8.66 3.69
N PHE A 9 -3.35 -7.61 3.58
CA PHE A 9 -3.24 -6.59 2.55
C PHE A 9 -1.88 -5.88 2.58
N SER A 10 -1.34 -5.60 3.77
CA SER A 10 -0.01 -5.01 3.93
C SER A 10 1.13 -5.84 3.34
N TYR A 11 0.94 -7.15 3.13
CA TYR A 11 1.93 -8.03 2.51
C TYR A 11 1.76 -8.22 1.00
N LEU A 12 0.80 -7.56 0.33
CA LEU A 12 0.53 -7.78 -1.10
C LEU A 12 1.56 -7.19 -2.07
N GLY A 13 2.59 -6.49 -1.58
CA GLY A 13 3.58 -5.79 -2.40
C GLY A 13 4.54 -6.66 -3.22
N PHE A 14 4.60 -7.99 -2.98
CA PHE A 14 5.50 -8.88 -3.73
C PHE A 14 4.99 -9.21 -5.14
N ARG A 15 3.68 -9.12 -5.39
CA ARG A 15 3.07 -9.54 -6.65
C ARG A 15 3.50 -8.65 -7.81
N GLN A 16 3.66 -7.36 -7.55
CA GLN A 16 4.02 -6.36 -8.54
C GLN A 16 5.40 -6.68 -9.14
N ALA A 17 6.34 -7.21 -8.34
CA ALA A 17 7.64 -7.65 -8.86
C ALA A 17 7.53 -8.70 -9.97
N LEU A 18 6.51 -9.57 -9.93
CA LEU A 18 6.24 -10.55 -10.99
C LEU A 18 5.68 -9.88 -12.25
N GLU A 19 4.80 -8.89 -12.08
CA GLU A 19 4.17 -8.15 -13.17
C GLU A 19 5.20 -7.28 -13.93
N PHE A 20 6.27 -6.85 -13.26
CA PHE A 20 7.44 -6.22 -13.88
C PHE A 20 8.52 -7.22 -14.32
N GLY A 21 8.33 -8.52 -14.09
CA GLY A 21 9.35 -9.54 -14.33
C GLY A 21 9.82 -9.64 -15.77
N GLY A 22 8.94 -9.34 -16.74
CA GLY A 22 9.27 -9.31 -18.17
C GLY A 22 10.24 -8.18 -18.57
N GLU A 23 10.38 -7.16 -17.73
CA GLU A 23 11.29 -6.03 -17.96
C GLU A 23 12.56 -6.11 -17.10
N ALA A 24 12.68 -7.15 -16.26
CA ALA A 24 13.85 -7.35 -15.44
C ALA A 24 15.08 -7.73 -16.28
N LYS A 25 16.26 -7.20 -15.92
CA LYS A 25 17.52 -7.49 -16.61
C LYS A 25 17.92 -8.96 -16.50
N ASN A 26 17.74 -9.57 -15.33
CA ASN A 26 17.95 -11.00 -15.11
C ASN A 26 16.76 -11.63 -14.37
N PRO A 27 15.66 -11.94 -15.07
CA PRO A 27 14.41 -12.41 -14.46
C PRO A 27 14.60 -13.63 -13.54
N GLN A 28 15.49 -14.56 -13.92
CA GLN A 28 15.76 -15.79 -13.16
C GLN A 28 16.36 -15.54 -11.77
N LYS A 29 17.10 -14.44 -11.58
CA LYS A 29 17.73 -14.10 -10.31
C LYS A 29 17.04 -12.94 -9.61
N ASP A 30 16.59 -11.94 -10.35
CA ASP A 30 16.05 -10.70 -9.80
C ASP A 30 14.64 -10.90 -9.24
N ILE A 31 13.78 -11.67 -9.93
CA ILE A 31 12.40 -11.91 -9.48
C ILE A 31 12.38 -12.69 -8.15
N PRO A 32 13.07 -13.84 -7.99
CA PRO A 32 13.05 -14.56 -6.72
C PRO A 32 13.63 -13.73 -5.57
N ARG A 33 14.69 -12.96 -5.83
CA ARG A 33 15.29 -12.06 -4.83
C ARG A 33 14.32 -10.96 -4.43
N ALA A 34 13.70 -10.28 -5.38
CA ALA A 34 12.74 -9.22 -5.11
C ALA A 34 11.59 -9.72 -4.24
N LEU A 35 11.03 -10.89 -4.57
CA LEU A 35 9.94 -11.51 -3.80
C LEU A 35 10.36 -11.88 -2.37
N ILE A 36 11.51 -12.52 -2.19
CA ILE A 36 12.00 -12.92 -0.87
C ILE A 36 12.35 -11.68 -0.03
N PHE A 37 13.11 -10.73 -0.59
CA PHE A 37 13.50 -9.53 0.14
C PHE A 37 12.30 -8.64 0.46
N SER A 38 11.32 -8.49 -0.43
CA SER A 38 10.13 -7.68 -0.13
C SER A 38 9.37 -8.22 1.06
N VAL A 39 9.22 -9.55 1.15
CA VAL A 39 8.50 -10.19 2.26
C VAL A 39 9.32 -10.12 3.54
N LEU A 40 10.61 -10.47 3.49
CA LEU A 40 11.47 -10.46 4.67
C LEU A 40 11.62 -9.06 5.27
N ILE A 41 11.84 -8.04 4.43
CA ILE A 41 11.93 -6.66 4.87
C ILE A 41 10.62 -6.21 5.53
N ALA A 42 9.47 -6.53 4.93
CA ALA A 42 8.16 -6.21 5.51
C ALA A 42 7.94 -6.89 6.88
N ILE A 43 8.28 -8.18 7.01
CA ILE A 43 8.18 -8.91 8.29
C ILE A 43 9.02 -8.22 9.36
N VAL A 44 10.28 -7.92 9.06
CA VAL A 44 11.21 -7.29 10.01
C VAL A 44 10.72 -5.90 10.39
N LEU A 45 10.31 -5.08 9.42
CA LEU A 45 9.77 -3.74 9.67
C LEU A 45 8.51 -3.79 10.54
N TYR A 46 7.54 -4.64 10.20
CA TYR A 46 6.30 -4.73 10.96
C TYR A 46 6.50 -5.32 12.35
N PHE A 47 7.45 -6.24 12.52
CA PHE A 47 7.84 -6.71 13.84
C PHE A 47 8.37 -5.58 14.72
N PHE A 48 9.32 -4.77 14.20
CA PHE A 48 9.85 -3.64 14.96
C PHE A 48 8.80 -2.55 15.18
N LEU A 49 7.93 -2.30 14.21
CA LEU A 49 6.84 -1.35 14.34
C LEU A 49 5.86 -1.77 15.44
N GLN A 50 5.52 -3.06 15.50
CA GLN A 50 4.71 -3.64 16.56
C GLN A 50 5.40 -3.53 17.92
N LEU A 51 6.69 -3.87 18.01
CA LEU A 51 7.48 -3.77 19.23
C LEU A 51 7.53 -2.33 19.74
N ALA A 52 7.80 -1.37 18.85
CA ALA A 52 7.85 0.05 19.16
C ALA A 52 6.49 0.58 19.64
N PHE A 53 5.40 0.17 18.99
CA PHE A 53 4.05 0.56 19.40
C PHE A 53 3.70 0.02 20.79
N THR A 54 3.88 -1.28 21.01
CA THR A 54 3.59 -1.91 22.30
C THR A 54 4.48 -1.37 23.42
N GLY A 55 5.72 -1.01 23.13
CA GLY A 55 6.62 -0.36 24.10
C GLY A 55 6.33 1.13 24.34
N GLY A 56 5.72 1.81 23.36
CA GLY A 56 5.45 3.25 23.40
C GLY A 56 4.13 3.64 24.06
N ILE A 57 3.18 2.71 24.19
CA ILE A 57 1.89 2.96 24.85
C ILE A 57 1.94 2.56 26.33
N THR A 58 1.40 3.42 27.21
CA THR A 58 1.17 3.06 28.61
C THR A 58 -0.30 2.77 28.80
N LEU A 59 -0.64 1.48 28.79
CA LEU A 59 -2.01 1.04 29.03
C LEU A 59 -2.23 0.85 30.54
N THR A 60 -3.00 1.74 31.16
CA THR A 60 -3.37 1.61 32.58
C THR A 60 -4.49 0.56 32.73
N GLY A 61 -4.11 -0.68 33.01
CA GLY A 61 -5.02 -1.80 33.27
C GLY A 61 -4.41 -3.16 32.94
N THR A 62 -5.05 -4.25 33.35
CA THR A 62 -4.62 -5.63 33.06
C THR A 62 -5.75 -6.42 32.41
N GLY A 63 -5.47 -7.11 31.30
CA GLY A 63 -6.40 -8.05 30.64
C GLY A 63 -6.76 -7.68 29.19
N ALA A 64 -7.55 -8.55 28.55
CA ALA A 64 -7.95 -8.41 27.15
C ALA A 64 -8.82 -7.17 26.86
N SER A 65 -9.55 -6.68 27.87
CA SER A 65 -10.43 -5.49 27.76
C SER A 65 -9.67 -4.20 27.45
N VAL A 66 -8.42 -4.12 27.87
CA VAL A 66 -7.56 -2.95 27.66
C VAL A 66 -7.14 -2.84 26.19
N TRP A 67 -6.87 -3.97 25.53
CA TRP A 67 -6.54 -4.02 24.11
C TRP A 67 -7.75 -3.70 23.22
N SER A 68 -8.96 -4.10 23.63
CA SER A 68 -10.17 -3.72 22.90
C SER A 68 -10.46 -2.21 22.96
N ALA A 69 -10.10 -1.54 24.06
CA ALA A 69 -10.31 -0.10 24.22
C ALA A 69 -9.47 0.75 23.25
N LEU A 70 -8.40 0.18 22.69
CA LEU A 70 -7.55 0.85 21.71
C LEU A 70 -8.33 1.21 20.43
N SER A 71 -9.27 0.36 20.04
CA SER A 71 -10.08 0.55 18.83
C SER A 71 -11.00 1.77 18.88
N SER A 72 -11.40 2.20 20.07
CA SER A 72 -12.23 3.38 20.33
C SER A 72 -11.44 4.61 20.81
N SER A 73 -10.11 4.50 20.87
CA SER A 73 -9.21 5.57 21.33
C SER A 73 -8.61 6.36 20.17
N ALA A 74 -7.88 7.44 20.48
CA ALA A 74 -7.15 8.23 19.49
C ALA A 74 -6.11 7.40 18.69
N TYR A 75 -5.63 6.27 19.25
CA TYR A 75 -4.70 5.38 18.57
C TYR A 75 -5.30 4.67 17.33
N SER A 76 -6.64 4.68 17.16
CA SER A 76 -7.34 4.03 16.04
C SER A 76 -7.11 4.72 14.70
N THR A 77 -6.91 6.05 14.69
CA THR A 77 -6.73 6.85 13.47
C THR A 77 -5.28 7.14 13.14
N GLY A 78 -4.40 7.16 14.14
CA GLY A 78 -2.98 7.50 13.95
C GLY A 78 -2.12 6.97 15.10
N PRO A 79 -1.91 5.64 15.20
CA PRO A 79 -1.30 5.02 16.38
C PRO A 79 0.08 5.60 16.70
N PHE A 80 0.96 5.73 15.70
CA PHE A 80 2.30 6.27 15.89
C PHE A 80 2.32 7.79 16.07
N TYR A 81 1.41 8.52 15.42
CA TYR A 81 1.26 9.95 15.66
C TYR A 81 0.95 10.23 17.13
N VAL A 82 -0.02 9.52 17.69
CA VAL A 82 -0.42 9.69 19.09
C VAL A 82 0.72 9.32 20.05
N VAL A 83 1.41 8.20 19.81
CA VAL A 83 2.59 7.80 20.62
C VAL A 83 3.65 8.90 20.66
N PHE A 84 4.01 9.47 19.50
CA PHE A 84 5.03 10.52 19.44
C PHE A 84 4.54 11.87 19.98
N HIS A 85 3.26 12.19 19.80
CA HIS A 85 2.67 13.44 20.28
C HIS A 85 2.49 13.45 21.81
N GLU A 86 2.13 12.32 22.41
CA GLU A 86 1.94 12.17 23.86
C GLU A 86 3.26 11.91 24.61
N ALA A 87 4.33 11.53 23.90
CA ALA A 87 5.64 11.36 24.49
C ALA A 87 6.18 12.71 25.01
N THR A 88 6.59 12.75 26.28
CA THR A 88 7.23 13.91 26.91
C THR A 88 8.71 14.10 26.51
N VAL A 89 9.14 13.44 25.43
CA VAL A 89 10.51 13.47 24.93
C VAL A 89 10.70 14.64 23.98
N ALA A 90 11.71 15.47 24.24
CA ALA A 90 12.03 16.62 23.40
C ALA A 90 12.25 16.20 21.93
N GLY A 91 11.60 16.90 21.00
CA GLY A 91 11.69 16.65 19.56
C GLY A 91 10.68 15.64 19.02
N PHE A 92 9.99 14.85 19.85
CA PHE A 92 9.02 13.85 19.37
C PHE A 92 7.78 14.49 18.76
N GLY A 93 7.38 15.68 19.21
CA GLY A 93 6.31 16.45 18.55
C GLY A 93 6.62 16.79 17.09
N ALA A 94 7.89 17.08 16.75
CA ALA A 94 8.28 17.31 15.35
C ALA A 94 8.22 16.00 14.53
N TRP A 95 8.64 14.88 15.11
CA TRP A 95 8.50 13.56 14.48
C TRP A 95 7.05 13.18 14.24
N ALA A 96 6.13 13.52 15.16
CA ALA A 96 4.69 13.30 14.96
C ALA A 96 4.17 14.01 13.71
N VAL A 97 4.58 15.26 13.48
CA VAL A 97 4.22 16.02 12.25
C VAL A 97 4.82 15.38 11.00
N ILE A 98 6.08 14.94 11.06
CA ILE A 98 6.73 14.23 9.94
C ILE A 98 5.95 12.96 9.59
N LEU A 99 5.50 12.19 10.58
CA LEU A 99 4.69 10.99 10.35
C LEU A 99 3.34 11.30 9.69
N LEU A 100 2.72 12.43 9.99
CA LEU A 100 1.50 12.87 9.30
C LEU A 100 1.77 13.21 7.84
N ILE A 101 2.85 13.95 7.56
CA ILE A 101 3.28 14.28 6.21
C ILE A 101 3.58 13.00 5.42
N ASP A 102 4.32 12.08 6.02
CA ASP A 102 4.61 10.76 5.43
C ASP A 102 3.33 9.97 5.16
N GLY A 103 2.36 9.98 6.07
CA GLY A 103 1.06 9.32 5.88
C GLY A 103 0.28 9.82 4.65
N VAL A 104 0.50 11.07 4.22
CA VAL A 104 -0.08 11.62 3.00
C VAL A 104 0.75 11.30 1.76
N ILE A 105 2.08 11.35 1.86
CA ILE A 105 3.00 11.19 0.72
C ILE A 105 3.25 9.71 0.40
N SER A 106 3.49 8.87 1.39
CA SER A 106 3.88 7.46 1.26
C SER A 106 2.95 6.62 0.36
N PRO A 107 1.60 6.75 0.44
CA PRO A 107 0.70 6.00 -0.44
C PRO A 107 0.89 6.29 -1.93
N SER A 108 1.46 7.45 -2.30
CA SER A 108 1.68 7.81 -3.71
C SER A 108 2.66 6.86 -4.41
N GLY A 109 3.70 6.39 -3.71
CA GLY A 109 4.66 5.44 -4.25
C GLY A 109 3.99 4.11 -4.61
N THR A 110 3.16 3.59 -3.72
CA THR A 110 2.31 2.44 -3.98
C THR A 110 1.38 2.69 -5.17
N GLY A 111 0.73 3.86 -5.21
CA GLY A 111 -0.14 4.25 -6.32
C GLY A 111 0.57 4.20 -7.68
N TRP A 112 1.81 4.69 -7.78
CA TRP A 112 2.60 4.64 -9.01
C TRP A 112 2.95 3.22 -9.44
N VAL A 113 3.34 2.36 -8.49
CA VAL A 113 3.62 0.94 -8.80
C VAL A 113 2.37 0.27 -9.36
N TYR A 114 1.20 0.46 -8.72
CA TYR A 114 -0.06 -0.13 -9.17
C TYR A 114 -0.57 0.43 -10.51
N LEU A 115 -0.36 1.71 -10.79
CA LEU A 115 -0.66 2.29 -12.11
C LEU A 115 0.22 1.63 -13.19
N GLY A 116 1.50 1.44 -12.87
CA GLY A 116 2.45 0.75 -13.75
C GLY A 116 2.04 -0.70 -14.02
N THR A 117 1.65 -1.44 -13.00
CA THR A 117 1.24 -2.84 -13.19
C THR A 117 -0.10 -2.98 -13.90
N SER A 118 -1.09 -2.16 -13.56
CA SER A 118 -2.40 -2.16 -14.25
C SER A 118 -2.24 -1.89 -15.75
N THR A 119 -1.35 -0.96 -16.11
CA THR A 119 -1.00 -0.66 -17.50
C THR A 119 -0.48 -1.91 -18.24
N ARG A 120 0.36 -2.73 -17.58
CA ARG A 120 0.92 -3.97 -18.14
C ARG A 120 -0.10 -5.09 -18.23
N VAL A 121 -1.04 -5.16 -17.27
CA VAL A 121 -2.16 -6.11 -17.31
C VAL A 121 -3.06 -5.82 -18.51
N PHE A 122 -3.46 -4.57 -18.75
CA PHE A 122 -4.27 -4.23 -19.92
C PHE A 122 -3.54 -4.46 -21.25
N TYR A 123 -2.23 -4.19 -21.27
CA TYR A 123 -1.39 -4.55 -22.41
C TYR A 123 -1.41 -6.06 -22.69
N GLY A 124 -1.19 -6.90 -21.66
CA GLY A 124 -1.21 -8.37 -21.78
C GLY A 124 -2.58 -8.91 -22.20
N LEU A 125 -3.66 -8.39 -21.63
CA LEU A 125 -5.01 -8.76 -22.04
C LEU A 125 -5.29 -8.40 -23.50
N SER A 126 -4.69 -7.32 -24.01
CA SER A 126 -4.79 -6.98 -25.42
C SER A 126 -3.92 -7.86 -26.32
N THR A 127 -2.75 -8.33 -25.86
CA THR A 127 -1.94 -9.30 -26.62
C THR A 127 -2.65 -10.64 -26.76
N ASP A 128 -3.45 -11.02 -25.77
CA ASP A 128 -4.25 -12.25 -25.77
C ASP A 128 -5.55 -12.12 -26.60
N GLY A 129 -5.83 -10.94 -27.17
CA GLY A 129 -6.97 -10.70 -28.05
C GLY A 129 -8.29 -10.34 -27.36
N TYR A 130 -8.29 -10.19 -26.03
CA TYR A 130 -9.49 -9.80 -25.27
C TYR A 130 -9.85 -8.31 -25.38
N TYR A 131 -8.88 -7.47 -25.76
CA TYR A 131 -9.01 -6.01 -25.81
C TYR A 131 -8.54 -5.41 -27.14
N PRO A 132 -8.94 -4.15 -27.46
CA PRO A 132 -8.55 -3.49 -28.71
C PRO A 132 -7.03 -3.36 -28.87
N LYS A 133 -6.52 -3.69 -30.07
CA LYS A 133 -5.08 -3.63 -30.43
C LYS A 133 -4.36 -2.31 -30.12
N LYS A 134 -5.09 -1.19 -30.01
CA LYS A 134 -4.53 0.11 -29.61
C LYS A 134 -3.90 0.09 -28.21
N LEU A 135 -4.31 -0.82 -27.33
CA LEU A 135 -3.72 -1.00 -26.00
C LEU A 135 -2.35 -1.68 -26.03
N MET A 136 -1.97 -2.26 -27.18
CA MET A 136 -0.63 -2.80 -27.43
C MET A 136 0.37 -1.76 -27.95
N ASP A 137 -0.07 -0.54 -28.28
CA ASP A 137 0.82 0.48 -28.84
C ASP A 137 1.74 1.05 -27.74
N VAL A 138 2.99 0.62 -27.77
CA VAL A 138 4.05 1.10 -26.87
C VAL A 138 4.68 2.36 -27.44
N ASN A 139 4.70 3.44 -26.66
CA ASN A 139 5.36 4.67 -27.08
C ASN A 139 6.88 4.49 -27.10
N LYS A 140 7.52 4.78 -28.23
CA LYS A 140 8.98 4.62 -28.43
C LYS A 140 9.86 5.50 -27.54
N LYS A 141 9.35 6.64 -27.05
CA LYS A 141 10.10 7.55 -26.16
C LYS A 141 10.00 7.15 -24.69
N SER A 142 8.83 6.72 -24.23
CA SER A 142 8.59 6.39 -22.81
C SER A 142 8.71 4.91 -22.50
N GLY A 143 8.64 4.02 -23.50
CA GLY A 143 8.65 2.56 -23.30
C GLY A 143 7.36 2.01 -22.70
N ILE A 144 6.30 2.82 -22.61
CA ILE A 144 5.04 2.47 -21.91
C ILE A 144 3.86 2.53 -22.90
N PRO A 145 2.89 1.61 -22.82
CA PRO A 145 1.67 1.67 -23.62
C PRO A 145 0.72 2.75 -23.08
N ILE A 146 0.74 3.93 -23.70
CA ILE A 146 0.03 5.12 -23.21
C ILE A 146 -1.49 4.91 -23.18
N PHE A 147 -2.06 4.24 -24.18
CA PHE A 147 -3.50 3.96 -24.18
C PHE A 147 -3.92 3.08 -23.00
N SER A 148 -3.09 2.10 -22.62
CA SER A 148 -3.32 1.24 -21.46
C SER A 148 -3.14 1.99 -20.13
N LEU A 149 -2.21 2.95 -20.10
CA LEU A 149 -2.04 3.84 -18.96
C LEU A 149 -3.27 4.74 -18.79
N VAL A 150 -3.73 5.39 -19.85
CA VAL A 150 -4.93 6.24 -19.84
C VAL A 150 -6.15 5.43 -19.42
N LEU A 151 -6.32 4.21 -19.96
CA LEU A 151 -7.40 3.33 -19.56
C LEU A 151 -7.33 2.97 -18.07
N SER A 152 -6.14 2.67 -17.55
CA SER A 152 -5.92 2.41 -16.12
C SER A 152 -6.32 3.61 -15.25
N VAL A 153 -5.94 4.82 -15.68
CA VAL A 153 -6.30 6.05 -14.97
C VAL A 153 -7.80 6.31 -15.01
N VAL A 154 -8.44 6.15 -16.18
CA VAL A 154 -9.89 6.32 -16.32
C VAL A 154 -10.64 5.34 -15.43
N ILE A 155 -10.30 4.05 -15.49
CA ILE A 155 -10.94 3.02 -14.66
C ILE A 155 -10.67 3.30 -13.18
N GLY A 156 -9.42 3.56 -12.78
CA GLY A 156 -9.07 3.91 -11.40
C GLY A 156 -9.82 5.14 -10.90
N SER A 157 -9.99 6.16 -11.75
CA SER A 157 -10.72 7.38 -11.42
C SER A 157 -12.21 7.13 -11.25
N ILE A 158 -12.80 6.19 -12.02
CA ILE A 158 -14.18 5.73 -11.81
C ILE A 158 -14.29 5.05 -10.44
N PHE A 159 -13.37 4.16 -10.07
CA PHE A 159 -13.42 3.52 -8.74
C PHE A 159 -13.23 4.49 -7.57
N ILE A 160 -12.58 5.64 -7.79
CA ILE A 160 -12.37 6.70 -6.79
C ILE A 160 -13.48 7.77 -6.85
N ALA A 161 -14.22 7.86 -7.95
CA ALA A 161 -15.35 8.77 -8.07
C ALA A 161 -16.30 8.56 -6.89
N PRO A 162 -16.99 9.61 -6.40
CA PRO A 162 -17.82 9.56 -5.20
C PRO A 162 -19.13 8.81 -5.48
N PHE A 163 -19.02 7.57 -5.94
CA PHE A 163 -20.10 6.61 -5.86
C PHE A 163 -20.32 6.31 -4.37
N PRO A 164 -21.57 6.17 -3.92
CA PRO A 164 -21.85 5.79 -2.54
C PRO A 164 -20.98 4.58 -2.19
N SER A 165 -20.17 4.73 -1.14
CA SER A 165 -19.19 3.72 -0.74
C SER A 165 -19.86 2.33 -0.68
N TRP A 166 -19.11 1.26 -0.90
CA TRP A 166 -19.61 -0.12 -0.75
C TRP A 166 -20.42 -0.32 0.55
N ALA A 167 -20.10 0.42 1.62
CA ALA A 167 -20.84 0.42 2.88
C ALA A 167 -22.30 0.97 2.80
N ILE A 168 -22.62 1.81 1.81
CA ILE A 168 -23.97 2.35 1.55
C ILE A 168 -24.74 1.45 0.58
N LEU A 169 -24.05 0.77 -0.34
CA LEU A 169 -24.66 -0.09 -1.36
C LEU A 169 -25.03 -1.48 -0.85
N VAL A 170 -24.32 -1.97 0.18
CA VAL A 170 -24.60 -3.27 0.83
C VAL A 170 -25.21 -3.08 2.22
N GLY A 171 -25.93 -1.95 2.41
CA GLY A 171 -26.79 -1.73 3.56
C GLY A 171 -27.85 -2.82 3.68
#